data_AF-A0A2S0L196-F1
#
_entry.id   AF-A0A2S0L196-F1
#
_cell.length_a   1.000
_cell.length_b   1.000
_cell.length_c   1.000
_cell.angle_alpha   90.00
_cell.angle_beta   90.00
_cell.angle_gamma   90.00
#
_symmetry.space_group_name_H-M   'P 1'
#
loop_
_entity.id
_entity.type
_entity.pdbx_description
1 polymer ?
#
loop_
_entity_poly.entity_id
_entity_poly.type
_entity_poly.pdbx_seq_one_letter_code
_entity_poly.pdbx_strand_id
1 'polypeptide(L)'
;MEKKRCNIRDLAKAAGLSAGTVSRILNNRPGDMKIPETTRARVIELARKMEYVPNIHAQRLFSKRSGVIGLVIPSAERNGSPVFGCTHLSHVLAGMERELDATFRRIELRPDGRRRRDAARAPGRPLPPPARQQRRRRRGNRRQRRIPAAPDSA
;
A
#
# COMPACT_ATOMS: atom_id res chain seq x y z
N MET A 1 29.82 24.18 -0.22
CA MET A 1 29.21 24.21 1.13
C MET A 1 27.83 23.59 1.06
N GLU A 2 27.57 22.55 1.82
CA GLU A 2 26.28 21.84 1.84
C GLU A 2 25.21 22.72 2.50
N LYS A 3 24.16 23.09 1.76
CA LYS A 3 23.10 23.99 2.24
C LYS A 3 22.25 23.23 3.25
N LYS A 4 22.47 23.50 4.55
CA LYS A 4 21.70 22.88 5.64
C LYS A 4 20.21 23.20 5.48
N ARG A 5 19.38 22.17 5.34
CA ARG A 5 17.91 22.33 5.22
C ARG A 5 17.36 22.99 6.49
N CYS A 6 16.50 23.99 6.31
CA CYS A 6 15.81 24.67 7.40
C CYS A 6 14.99 23.65 8.21
N ASN A 7 15.23 23.58 9.52
CA ASN A 7 14.45 22.72 10.41
C ASN A 7 13.41 23.55 11.21
N ILE A 8 12.52 22.87 11.92
CA ILE A 8 11.43 23.53 12.67
C ILE A 8 11.95 24.42 13.82
N ARG A 9 13.14 24.13 14.37
CA ARG A 9 13.76 24.95 15.43
C ARG A 9 14.28 26.26 14.85
N ASP A 10 14.83 26.23 13.64
CA ASP A 10 15.29 27.44 12.94
C ASP A 10 14.11 28.34 12.60
N LEU A 11 13.02 27.75 12.10
CA LEU A 11 11.77 28.46 11.84
C LEU A 11 11.15 29.05 13.12
N ALA A 12 11.18 28.29 14.23
CA ALA A 12 10.69 28.74 15.53
C ALA A 12 11.51 29.92 16.09
N LYS A 13 12.85 29.86 15.97
CA LYS A 13 13.73 30.98 16.34
C LYS A 13 13.42 32.23 15.52
N ALA A 14 13.32 32.09 14.20
CA ALA A 14 13.01 33.22 13.32
C ALA A 14 11.60 33.80 13.57
N ALA A 15 10.64 32.96 13.98
CA ALA A 15 9.30 33.40 14.33
C ALA A 15 9.18 33.98 15.77
N GLY A 16 10.20 33.83 16.61
CA GLY A 16 10.14 34.19 18.03
C GLY A 16 9.14 33.33 18.84
N LEU A 17 8.92 32.08 18.44
CA LEU A 17 7.94 31.18 19.05
C LEU A 17 8.57 29.87 19.50
N SER A 18 7.88 29.11 20.34
CA SER A 18 8.29 27.75 20.67
C SER A 18 8.12 26.82 19.45
N ALA A 19 8.98 25.81 19.33
CA ALA A 19 8.84 24.78 18.30
C ALA A 19 7.49 24.04 18.37
N GLY A 20 6.91 23.91 19.57
CA GLY A 20 5.58 23.35 19.78
C GLY A 20 4.47 24.23 19.20
N THR A 21 4.56 25.55 19.37
CA THR A 21 3.60 26.51 18.82
C THR A 21 3.65 26.51 17.29
N VAL A 22 4.86 26.58 16.71
CA VAL A 22 5.05 26.52 15.25
C VAL A 22 4.54 25.19 14.70
N SER A 23 4.84 24.07 15.36
CA SER A 23 4.32 22.75 14.98
C SER A 23 2.78 22.70 14.97
N ARG A 24 2.11 23.31 15.95
CA ARG A 24 0.64 23.37 15.99
C ARG A 24 0.06 24.23 14.86
N ILE A 25 0.68 25.38 14.58
CA ILE A 25 0.28 26.27 13.49
C ILE A 25 0.40 25.55 12.14
N LEU A 26 1.53 24.88 11.89
CA LEU A 26 1.80 24.19 10.63
C LEU A 26 0.97 22.91 10.45
N ASN A 27 0.71 22.16 11.53
CA ASN A 27 -0.11 20.95 11.48
C ASN A 27 -1.62 21.25 11.56
N ASN A 28 -2.00 22.53 11.50
CA ASN A 28 -3.37 23.03 11.40
C ASN A 28 -4.38 22.31 12.31
N ARG A 29 -4.02 22.03 13.57
CA ARG A 29 -4.93 21.37 14.53
C ARG A 29 -5.96 22.39 15.01
N PRO A 30 -7.21 22.34 14.54
CA PRO A 30 -8.24 23.26 15.00
C PRO A 30 -8.71 22.80 16.38
N GLY A 31 -8.56 23.65 17.40
CA GLY A 31 -9.19 23.42 18.72
C GLY A 31 -8.29 23.53 19.94
N ASP A 32 -6.98 23.30 19.82
CA ASP A 32 -6.13 23.14 21.02
C ASP A 32 -5.49 24.45 21.54
N MET A 33 -5.58 25.55 20.79
CA MET A 33 -5.00 26.84 21.18
C MET A 33 -5.60 27.98 20.36
N LYS A 34 -6.12 29.03 21.02
CA LYS A 34 -6.51 30.29 20.37
C LYS A 34 -5.25 31.04 19.93
N ILE A 35 -4.74 30.73 18.75
CA ILE A 35 -3.61 31.44 18.13
C ILE A 35 -4.19 32.56 17.27
N PRO A 36 -3.77 33.83 17.45
CA PRO A 36 -4.19 34.93 16.59
C PRO A 36 -3.87 34.63 15.12
N GLU A 37 -4.80 34.97 14.23
CA GLU A 37 -4.61 34.75 12.78
C GLU A 37 -3.38 35.50 12.25
N THR A 38 -3.07 36.66 12.83
CA THR A 38 -1.86 37.44 12.55
C THR A 38 -0.57 36.64 12.78
N THR A 39 -0.49 35.91 13.89
CA THR A 39 0.65 35.06 14.24
C THR A 39 0.74 33.85 13.30
N ARG A 40 -0.41 33.25 12.97
CA ARG A 40 -0.49 32.13 12.01
C ARG A 40 0.00 32.55 10.63
N ALA A 41 -0.48 33.68 10.11
CA ALA A 41 -0.07 34.23 8.82
C ALA A 41 1.44 34.50 8.78
N ARG A 42 1.99 35.13 9.84
CA ARG A 42 3.43 35.41 9.96
C ARG A 42 4.28 34.14 9.86
N VAL A 43 3.87 33.08 10.58
CA VAL A 43 4.61 31.80 10.57
C VAL A 43 4.54 31.11 9.22
N ILE A 44 3.38 31.15 8.54
CA ILE A 44 3.21 30.57 7.20
C ILE A 44 4.07 31.30 6.18
N GLU A 45 4.08 32.63 6.22
CA GLU A 45 4.91 33.45 5.33
C GLU A 45 6.40 33.19 5.55
N LEU A 46 6.83 33.11 6.81
CA LEU A 46 8.20 32.81 7.17
C LEU A 46 8.62 31.41 6.73
N ALA A 47 7.74 30.42 6.87
CA ALA A 47 7.97 29.06 6.40
C ALA A 47 8.19 29.02 4.88
N ARG A 48 7.42 29.81 4.12
CA ARG A 48 7.61 29.96 2.66
C ARG A 48 8.95 30.63 2.32
N LYS A 49 9.28 31.74 2.98
CA LYS A 49 10.55 32.47 2.78
C LYS A 49 11.79 31.62 3.10
N MET A 50 11.68 30.73 4.09
CA MET A 50 12.78 29.85 4.50
C MET A 50 12.79 28.50 3.77
N GLU A 51 11.93 28.31 2.76
CA GLU A 51 11.77 27.04 2.04
C GLU A 51 11.62 25.83 2.99
N TYR A 52 10.88 26.02 4.09
CA TYR A 52 10.70 25.00 5.11
C TYR A 52 9.86 23.84 4.56
N VAL A 53 10.46 22.64 4.54
CA VAL A 53 9.76 21.40 4.18
C VAL A 53 9.62 20.53 5.43
N PRO A 54 8.38 20.18 5.85
CA PRO A 54 8.17 19.30 7.00
C PRO A 54 8.78 17.91 6.78
N ASN A 55 9.44 17.38 7.80
CA ASN A 55 9.95 16.02 7.77
C ASN A 55 8.84 15.02 8.17
N ILE A 56 8.28 14.34 7.17
CA ILE A 56 7.20 13.36 7.34
C ILE A 56 7.63 12.18 8.23
N HIS A 57 8.88 11.74 8.18
CA HIS A 57 9.37 10.65 9.04
C HIS A 57 9.39 11.07 10.51
N ALA A 58 9.84 12.29 10.81
CA ALA A 58 9.83 12.83 12.17
C ALA A 58 8.40 13.02 12.68
N GLN A 59 7.46 13.49 11.83
CA GLN A 59 6.05 13.62 12.20
C GLN A 59 5.40 12.28 12.53
N ARG A 60 5.67 11.24 11.73
CA ARG A 60 5.17 9.87 11.98
C ARG A 60 5.69 9.29 13.28
N LEU A 61 6.99 9.47 13.54
CA LEU A 61 7.62 9.00 14.77
C LEU A 61 6.99 9.67 16.00
N PHE A 62 6.83 10.99 15.96
CA PHE A 62 6.24 11.74 17.07
C PHE A 62 4.75 11.42 17.29
N SER A 63 3.97 11.29 16.21
CA SER A 63 2.53 10.99 16.29
C SER A 63 2.20 9.54 16.61
N LYS A 64 3.18 8.63 16.53
CA LYS A 64 2.99 7.16 16.63
C LYS A 64 1.95 6.63 15.64
N ARG A 65 1.69 7.35 14.55
CA ARG A 65 0.76 6.96 13.49
C ARG A 65 1.51 6.95 12.16
N SER A 66 1.33 5.87 11.40
CA SER A 66 1.96 5.73 10.08
C SER A 66 1.38 6.70 9.04
N GLY A 67 0.12 7.11 9.22
CA GLY A 67 -0.61 7.85 8.19
C GLY A 67 -0.88 7.03 6.93
N VAL A 68 -0.81 5.70 7.02
CA VAL A 68 -1.07 4.78 5.90
C VAL A 68 -2.42 4.09 6.12
N ILE A 69 -3.26 4.10 5.09
CA ILE A 69 -4.48 3.30 5.00
C ILE A 69 -4.19 2.12 4.07
N GLY A 70 -4.15 0.92 4.63
CA GLY A 70 -3.98 -0.30 3.83
C GLY A 70 -5.31 -0.74 3.22
N LEU A 71 -5.39 -0.80 1.90
CA LEU A 71 -6.52 -1.40 1.19
C LEU A 71 -6.11 -2.78 0.68
N VAL A 72 -6.70 -3.82 1.27
CA VAL A 72 -6.47 -5.20 0.83
C VAL A 72 -7.42 -5.51 -0.33
N ILE A 73 -6.84 -5.68 -1.52
CA ILE A 73 -7.59 -5.94 -2.76
C ILE A 73 -7.50 -7.44 -3.09
N PRO A 74 -8.61 -8.13 -3.41
CA PRO A 74 -8.55 -9.53 -3.83
C PRO A 74 -7.65 -9.73 -5.05
N SER A 75 -6.71 -10.68 -4.96
CA SER A 75 -5.68 -10.95 -5.97
C SER A 75 -6.18 -11.77 -7.18
N ALA A 76 -7.48 -12.04 -7.25
CA ALA A 76 -8.09 -12.80 -8.33
C ALA A 76 -9.57 -12.42 -8.50
N GLU A 77 -9.98 -12.38 -9.75
CA GLU A 77 -11.35 -12.29 -10.24
C GLU A 77 -12.29 -13.14 -9.38
N ARG A 78 -13.16 -12.48 -8.60
CA ARG A 78 -14.15 -13.23 -7.83
C ARG A 78 -15.16 -13.93 -8.74
N ASN A 79 -15.37 -13.40 -9.95
CA ASN A 79 -16.39 -13.82 -10.93
C ASN A 79 -15.94 -13.64 -12.41
N GLY A 80 -14.65 -13.74 -12.74
CA GLY A 80 -14.15 -13.54 -14.13
C GLY A 80 -13.89 -12.09 -14.55
N SER A 81 -14.07 -11.11 -13.65
CA SER A 81 -13.79 -9.69 -13.92
C SER A 81 -12.57 -9.20 -13.15
N PRO A 82 -11.62 -8.50 -13.80
CA PRO A 82 -10.48 -7.89 -13.12
C PRO A 82 -10.94 -6.86 -12.09
N VAL A 83 -10.33 -6.84 -10.90
CA VAL A 83 -10.69 -5.88 -9.85
C VAL A 83 -10.44 -4.43 -10.28
N PHE A 84 -9.42 -4.21 -11.12
CA PHE A 84 -9.12 -2.92 -11.74
C PHE A 84 -9.89 -2.66 -13.05
N GLY A 85 -10.82 -3.54 -13.44
CA GLY A 85 -11.70 -3.35 -14.59
C GLY A 85 -12.99 -2.58 -14.26
N CYS A 86 -13.30 -2.40 -12.98
CA CYS A 86 -14.48 -1.66 -12.54
C CYS A 86 -14.17 -0.17 -12.36
N THR A 87 -14.74 0.70 -13.21
CA THR A 87 -14.64 2.17 -13.11
C THR A 87 -15.05 2.70 -11.72
N HIS A 88 -15.98 2.01 -11.06
CA HIS A 88 -16.43 2.34 -9.70
C HIS A 88 -15.29 2.34 -8.67
N LEU A 89 -14.38 1.36 -8.72
CA LEU A 89 -13.26 1.30 -7.78
C LEU A 89 -12.32 2.48 -7.98
N SER A 90 -12.04 2.85 -9.24
CA SER A 90 -11.18 4.00 -9.55
C SER A 90 -11.78 5.31 -9.03
N HIS A 91 -13.09 5.52 -9.15
CA HIS A 91 -13.75 6.71 -8.60
C HIS A 91 -13.68 6.76 -7.07
N VAL A 92 -13.87 5.62 -6.40
CA VAL A 92 -13.75 5.53 -4.94
C VAL A 92 -12.31 5.79 -4.50
N LEU A 93 -11.32 5.19 -5.16
CA LEU A 93 -9.90 5.41 -4.86
C LEU A 93 -9.51 6.88 -5.05
N ALA A 94 -9.90 7.50 -6.17
CA ALA A 94 -9.63 8.92 -6.42
C ALA A 94 -10.28 9.84 -5.37
N GLY A 95 -11.51 9.53 -4.96
CA GLY A 95 -12.18 10.26 -3.87
C GLY A 95 -11.46 10.10 -2.53
N MET A 96 -11.02 8.88 -2.20
CA MET A 96 -10.24 8.61 -1.00
C MET A 96 -8.88 9.32 -1.03
N GLU A 97 -8.16 9.29 -2.15
CA GLU A 97 -6.87 9.99 -2.30
C GLU A 97 -7.02 11.49 -2.04
N ARG A 98 -8.04 12.13 -2.62
CA ARG A 98 -8.32 13.56 -2.42
C ARG A 98 -8.53 13.92 -0.95
N GLU A 99 -9.27 13.10 -0.21
CA GLU A 99 -9.54 13.32 1.21
C GLU A 99 -8.31 13.04 2.08
N LEU A 100 -7.52 12.04 1.72
CA LEU A 100 -6.35 11.63 2.49
C LEU A 100 -5.16 12.57 2.30
N ASP A 101 -5.01 13.15 1.10
CA ASP A 101 -4.02 14.19 0.84
C ASP A 101 -4.22 15.41 1.75
N ALA A 102 -5.47 15.81 2.00
CA ALA A 102 -5.79 16.91 2.91
C ALA A 102 -5.31 16.65 4.36
N THR A 103 -5.06 15.38 4.71
CA THR A 103 -4.61 14.97 6.05
C THR A 103 -3.20 14.38 6.06
N PHE A 104 -2.43 14.51 4.97
CA PHE A 104 -1.11 13.90 4.78
C PHE A 104 -1.09 12.37 5.00
N ARG A 105 -2.21 11.71 4.65
CA ARG A 105 -2.36 10.26 4.72
C ARG A 105 -2.26 9.68 3.31
N ARG A 106 -1.77 8.45 3.20
CA ARG A 106 -1.67 7.75 1.91
C ARG A 106 -2.43 6.44 1.93
N ILE A 107 -2.85 5.98 0.76
CA ILE A 107 -3.39 4.64 0.56
C ILE A 107 -2.24 3.71 0.12
N GLU A 108 -2.20 2.52 0.65
CA GLU A 108 -1.33 1.44 0.18
C GLU A 108 -2.20 0.26 -0.26
N LEU A 109 -2.11 -0.09 -1.54
CA LEU A 109 -2.82 -1.23 -2.11
C LEU A 109 -2.02 -2.51 -1.85
N ARG A 110 -2.65 -3.50 -1.23
CA ARG A 110 -2.03 -4.80 -0.99
C ARG A 110 -2.89 -5.92 -1.58
N PRO A 111 -2.35 -6.77 -2.46
CA PRO A 111 -3.10 -7.92 -2.95
C PRO A 111 -3.36 -8.92 -1.82
N ASP A 112 -4.55 -9.54 -1.81
CA ASP A 112 -4.90 -10.61 -0.87
C ASP A 112 -4.09 -11.88 -1.21
N GLY A 113 -3.10 -12.19 -0.38
CA GLY A 113 -2.21 -13.34 -0.53
C GLY A 113 -2.84 -14.70 -0.18
N ARG A 114 -4.16 -14.78 0.06
CA ARG A 114 -4.86 -16.01 0.51
C ARG A 114 -4.96 -17.17 -0.50
N ARG A 115 -4.11 -17.23 -1.53
CA ARG A 115 -4.16 -18.30 -2.55
C ARG A 115 -3.74 -19.71 -2.10
N ARG A 116 -3.25 -19.95 -0.88
CA ARG A 116 -2.78 -21.29 -0.46
C ARG A 116 -3.64 -22.07 0.54
N ARG A 117 -4.55 -21.45 1.29
CA ARG A 117 -5.33 -22.20 2.31
C ARG A 117 -6.70 -22.66 1.79
N ASP A 118 -7.34 -21.88 0.94
CA ASP A 118 -8.73 -22.17 0.52
C ASP A 118 -8.83 -23.07 -0.72
N ALA A 119 -7.76 -23.19 -1.51
CA ALA A 119 -7.72 -24.15 -2.62
C ALA A 119 -7.83 -25.61 -2.14
N ALA A 120 -7.54 -25.89 -0.86
CA ALA A 120 -7.74 -27.19 -0.22
C ALA A 120 -9.17 -27.39 0.32
N ARG A 121 -10.03 -26.36 0.28
CA ARG A 121 -11.38 -26.36 0.89
C ARG A 121 -12.50 -26.00 -0.10
N ALA A 122 -12.21 -25.91 -1.39
CA ALA A 122 -13.26 -25.75 -2.41
C ALA A 122 -14.10 -27.05 -2.48
N PRO A 123 -15.42 -27.00 -2.20
CA PRO A 123 -16.27 -28.19 -2.30
C PRO A 123 -16.29 -28.68 -3.75
N GLY A 124 -15.95 -29.96 -3.96
CA GLY A 124 -16.18 -30.65 -5.23
C GLY A 124 -14.98 -30.86 -6.15
N ARG A 125 -13.76 -30.43 -5.82
CA ARG A 125 -12.55 -30.88 -6.56
C ARG A 125 -11.93 -32.10 -5.88
N PRO A 126 -11.89 -33.29 -6.51
CA PRO A 126 -11.27 -34.46 -5.91
C PRO A 126 -9.78 -34.18 -5.67
N LEU A 127 -9.32 -34.49 -4.45
CA LEU A 127 -7.91 -34.40 -4.08
C LEU A 127 -7.07 -35.21 -5.09
N PRO A 128 -5.91 -34.69 -5.53
CA PRO A 128 -5.02 -35.47 -6.38
C PRO A 128 -4.59 -36.74 -5.62
N PRO A 129 -4.54 -37.91 -6.29
CA PRO A 129 -4.21 -39.16 -5.61
C PRO A 129 -2.80 -39.10 -5.02
N PRO A 130 -2.58 -39.72 -3.85
CA PRO A 130 -1.30 -39.63 -3.13
C PRO A 130 -0.13 -40.08 -4.02
N ALA A 131 1.03 -39.44 -3.86
CA ALA A 131 2.19 -39.60 -4.73
C ALA A 131 2.64 -41.07 -4.97
N ARG A 132 2.35 -41.98 -4.03
CA ARG A 132 2.57 -43.43 -4.20
C ARG A 132 1.76 -44.04 -5.34
N GLN A 133 0.53 -43.58 -5.60
CA GLN A 133 -0.32 -44.06 -6.71
C GLN A 133 0.10 -43.49 -8.07
N GLN A 134 0.66 -42.27 -8.10
CA GLN A 134 1.15 -41.65 -9.34
C GLN A 134 2.38 -42.37 -9.91
N ARG A 135 3.25 -42.92 -9.03
CA ARG A 135 4.41 -43.73 -9.46
C ARG A 135 4.00 -45.08 -10.07
N ARG A 136 2.93 -45.72 -9.59
CA ARG A 136 2.42 -46.98 -10.17
C ARG A 136 1.81 -46.76 -11.56
N ARG A 137 1.06 -45.66 -11.76
CA ARG A 137 0.47 -45.33 -13.07
C ARG A 137 1.52 -44.99 -14.14
N ARG A 138 2.61 -44.30 -13.77
CA ARG A 138 3.74 -44.03 -14.70
C ARG A 138 4.52 -45.29 -15.11
N ARG A 139 4.58 -46.33 -14.27
CA ARG A 139 5.20 -47.63 -14.64
C ARG A 139 4.30 -48.48 -15.54
N GLY A 140 2.97 -48.47 -15.33
CA GLY A 140 2.03 -49.21 -16.19
C GLY A 140 1.97 -48.68 -17.63
N ASN A 141 1.96 -47.36 -17.79
CA ASN A 141 1.77 -46.72 -19.11
C ASN A 141 3.01 -46.77 -20.03
N ARG A 142 4.19 -47.14 -19.50
CA ARG A 142 5.40 -47.38 -20.33
C ARG A 142 5.38 -48.74 -21.03
N ARG A 143 4.55 -49.70 -20.61
CA ARG A 143 4.46 -51.03 -21.26
C ARG A 143 3.52 -51.06 -22.47
N GLN A 144 2.64 -50.08 -22.63
CA GLN A 144 1.67 -50.02 -23.73
C GLN A 144 2.14 -49.19 -24.95
N ARG A 145 3.36 -48.60 -24.88
CA ARG A 145 4.00 -47.94 -26.02
C ARG A 145 5.15 -48.80 -26.56
N ARG A 146 4.84 -50.01 -27.04
CA ARG A 146 5.68 -50.71 -28.01
C ARG A 146 4.97 -50.63 -29.36
N ILE A 147 5.67 -50.03 -30.31
CA ILE A 147 5.29 -49.76 -31.70
C ILE A 147 5.02 -51.11 -32.42
N PRO A 148 4.00 -51.25 -33.28
CA PRO A 148 3.90 -52.42 -34.15
C PRO A 148 4.97 -52.35 -35.24
N ALA A 149 5.75 -53.42 -35.41
CA ALA A 149 6.69 -53.57 -36.52
C ALA A 149 5.91 -53.70 -37.84
N ALA A 150 6.45 -53.10 -38.90
CA ALA A 150 5.93 -53.06 -40.25
C ALA A 150 5.81 -54.48 -40.88
N PRO A 151 4.95 -54.68 -41.90
CA PRO A 151 4.87 -55.95 -42.60
C PRO A 151 6.05 -56.11 -43.57
N ASP A 152 6.77 -57.23 -43.47
CA ASP A 152 7.71 -57.64 -44.50
C ASP A 152 6.97 -58.33 -45.64
N SER A 153 7.18 -57.80 -46.83
CA SER A 153 6.79 -58.31 -48.13
C SER A 153 7.79 -59.36 -48.63
N ALA A 154 7.35 -60.61 -48.83
CA ALA A 154 7.78 -61.58 -49.84
C ALA A 154 6.95 -62.87 -49.73
#